data_AF-A0A961I926-F1
#
_entry.id   AF-A0A961I926-F1
#
_cell.length_a   1.000
_cell.length_b   1.000
_cell.length_c   1.000
_cell.angle_alpha   90.00
_cell.angle_beta   90.00
_cell.angle_gamma   90.00
#
_symmetry.space_group_name_H-M   'P 1'
#
loop_
_entity.id
_entity.type
_entity.pdbx_description
1 polymer ?
#
loop_
_entity_poly.entity_id
_entity_poly.type
_entity_poly.pdbx_seq_one_letter_code
_entity_poly.pdbx_strand_id
1 'polypeptide(L)'
;SLNPPEVIAAVEDGTANLDERLAAAARVQAAGYKLAFHLDPLIYFEGWEAAYHGLIDRIFSVLDPDRVAWISTGSFRYAPGLKEAIQARFPDDELTRAEMVAGPDGKQRYFKSIREQMFRSIKEKIESVDPALFLYLCMETRRMWDRVFGFVPSSGKNLDALFDQRRLHMEARRPTGRPQS
;
A
#
# COMPACT_ATOMS: atom_id res chain seq x y z
N SER A 1 -5.10 6.49 2.24
CA SER A 1 -4.70 5.61 1.12
C SER A 1 -4.14 6.44 -0.01
N LEU A 2 -3.21 5.88 -0.78
CA LEU A 2 -2.59 6.55 -1.93
C LEU A 2 -2.62 5.62 -3.13
N ASN A 3 -2.86 6.20 -4.30
CA ASN A 3 -2.88 5.51 -5.58
C ASN A 3 -2.29 6.43 -6.67
N PRO A 4 -1.85 5.88 -7.82
CA PRO A 4 -1.42 6.68 -8.95
C PRO A 4 -2.53 7.64 -9.41
N PRO A 5 -2.21 8.85 -9.89
CA PRO A 5 -3.22 9.82 -10.34
C PRO A 5 -4.23 9.27 -11.34
N GLU A 6 -3.81 8.42 -12.26
CA GLU A 6 -4.66 7.74 -13.24
C GLU A 6 -5.66 6.78 -12.58
N VAL A 7 -5.28 6.07 -11.52
CA VAL A 7 -6.17 5.21 -10.74
C VAL A 7 -7.16 6.07 -9.96
N ILE A 8 -6.69 7.15 -9.32
CA ILE A 8 -7.56 8.07 -8.57
C ILE A 8 -8.62 8.66 -9.50
N ALA A 9 -8.22 9.14 -10.68
CA ALA A 9 -9.12 9.72 -11.66
C ALA A 9 -10.14 8.71 -12.22
N ALA A 10 -9.74 7.44 -12.37
CA ALA A 10 -10.60 6.41 -12.92
C ALA A 10 -11.62 5.84 -11.92
N VAL A 11 -11.22 5.65 -10.64
CA VAL A 11 -12.03 4.85 -9.69
C VAL A 11 -12.26 5.47 -8.32
N GLU A 12 -11.71 6.65 -8.02
CA GLU A 12 -11.87 7.33 -6.72
C GLU A 12 -12.61 8.67 -6.88
N ASP A 13 -13.69 8.68 -7.67
CA ASP A 13 -14.52 9.89 -7.90
C ASP A 13 -15.03 10.51 -6.59
N GLY A 14 -15.04 11.85 -6.54
CA GLY A 14 -15.42 12.62 -5.36
C GLY A 14 -14.40 12.63 -4.22
N THR A 15 -13.15 12.17 -4.44
CA THR A 15 -12.07 12.20 -3.43
C THR A 15 -10.97 13.20 -3.78
N ALA A 16 -10.13 13.54 -2.78
CA ALA A 16 -8.98 14.41 -2.96
C ALA A 16 -7.96 13.80 -3.93
N ASN A 17 -7.30 14.62 -4.75
CA ASN A 17 -6.26 14.17 -5.66
C ASN A 17 -4.95 13.83 -4.93
N LEU A 18 -3.96 13.28 -5.64
CA LEU A 18 -2.68 12.88 -5.03
C LEU A 18 -1.94 14.05 -4.38
N ASP A 19 -1.89 15.22 -5.03
CA ASP A 19 -1.17 16.39 -4.51
C ASP A 19 -1.78 16.91 -3.22
N GLU A 20 -3.11 16.95 -3.12
CA GLU A 20 -3.82 17.32 -1.90
C GLU A 20 -3.52 16.35 -0.76
N ARG A 21 -3.51 15.04 -1.04
CA ARG A 21 -3.18 13.99 -0.06
C ARG A 21 -1.73 14.12 0.42
N LEU A 22 -0.78 14.34 -0.48
CA LEU A 22 0.64 14.51 -0.15
C LEU A 22 0.89 15.80 0.63
N ALA A 23 0.24 16.90 0.26
CA ALA A 23 0.32 18.16 1.00
C ALA A 23 -0.22 18.00 2.44
N ALA A 24 -1.33 17.29 2.61
CA ALA A 24 -1.87 16.97 3.93
C ALA A 24 -0.90 16.08 4.73
N ALA A 25 -0.35 15.03 4.11
CA ALA A 25 0.64 14.16 4.73
C ALA A 25 1.88 14.93 5.20
N ALA A 26 2.42 15.81 4.36
CA ALA A 26 3.60 16.63 4.71
C ALA A 26 3.32 17.53 5.92
N ARG A 27 2.15 18.18 5.98
CA ARG A 27 1.74 19.00 7.14
C ARG A 27 1.64 18.17 8.42
N VAL A 28 1.05 16.97 8.34
CA VAL A 28 0.91 16.07 9.49
C VAL A 28 2.27 15.56 9.96
N GLN A 29 3.17 15.21 9.05
CA GLN A 29 4.54 14.82 9.40
C GLN A 29 5.31 16.00 10.02
N ALA A 30 5.19 17.21 9.46
CA ALA A 30 5.80 18.41 10.03
C ALA A 30 5.31 18.70 11.46
N ALA A 31 4.02 18.42 11.75
CA ALA A 31 3.44 18.56 13.08
C ALA A 31 3.87 17.49 14.10
N GLY A 32 4.77 16.57 13.74
CA GLY A 32 5.34 15.59 14.67
C GLY A 32 4.71 14.19 14.61
N TYR A 33 3.62 14.01 13.87
CA TYR A 33 2.93 12.73 13.78
C TYR A 33 3.75 11.72 12.96
N LYS A 34 3.60 10.44 13.31
CA LYS A 34 4.06 9.30 12.52
C LYS A 34 2.99 9.00 11.47
N LEU A 35 3.41 8.74 10.23
CA LEU A 35 2.48 8.45 9.13
C LEU A 35 2.46 6.96 8.80
N ALA A 36 1.33 6.51 8.27
CA ALA A 36 1.20 5.20 7.68
C ALA A 36 0.43 5.31 6.37
N PHE A 37 0.78 4.46 5.40
CA PHE A 37 0.15 4.49 4.08
C PHE A 37 -0.45 3.14 3.70
N HIS A 38 -1.53 3.23 2.95
CA HIS A 38 -2.19 2.10 2.30
C HIS A 38 -2.05 2.25 0.79
N LEU A 39 -1.32 1.33 0.17
CA LEU A 39 -1.35 1.02 -1.25
C LEU A 39 -2.28 -0.19 -1.45
N ASP A 40 -3.53 0.01 -1.04
CA ASP A 40 -4.59 -1.01 -1.04
C ASP A 40 -5.89 -0.32 -1.49
N PRO A 41 -6.38 -0.61 -2.71
CA PRO A 41 -5.91 -1.66 -3.61
C PRO A 41 -4.78 -1.23 -4.56
N LEU A 42 -3.85 -2.14 -4.86
CA LEU A 42 -3.06 -2.11 -6.09
C LEU A 42 -3.94 -2.56 -7.27
N ILE A 43 -3.99 -1.74 -8.33
CA ILE A 43 -4.74 -2.02 -9.55
C ILE A 43 -3.79 -2.47 -10.65
N TYR A 44 -4.13 -3.56 -11.35
CA TYR A 44 -3.36 -4.04 -12.49
C TYR A 44 -3.90 -3.46 -13.80
N PHE A 45 -3.03 -2.81 -14.56
CA PHE A 45 -3.32 -2.20 -15.86
C PHE A 45 -2.01 -2.04 -16.66
N GLU A 46 -2.05 -1.77 -17.96
CA GLU A 46 -0.82 -1.54 -18.72
C GLU A 46 -0.05 -0.32 -18.18
N GLY A 47 1.23 -0.50 -17.86
CA GLY A 47 2.05 0.56 -17.25
C GLY A 47 1.92 0.70 -15.72
N TRP A 48 1.19 -0.20 -15.05
CA TRP A 48 0.99 -0.16 -13.59
C TRP A 48 2.30 -0.03 -12.80
N GLU A 49 3.36 -0.71 -13.22
CA GLU A 49 4.62 -0.72 -12.49
C GLU A 49 5.26 0.66 -12.43
N ALA A 50 5.37 1.33 -13.58
CA ALA A 50 5.89 2.69 -13.66
C ALA A 50 5.01 3.68 -12.89
N ALA A 51 3.68 3.53 -12.97
CA ALA A 51 2.73 4.36 -12.25
C ALA A 51 2.91 4.28 -10.73
N TYR A 52 2.99 3.07 -10.18
CA TYR A 52 3.19 2.87 -8.75
C TYR A 52 4.61 3.22 -8.28
N HIS A 53 5.63 3.02 -9.12
CA HIS A 53 6.99 3.48 -8.80
C HIS A 53 7.04 5.00 -8.73
N GLY A 54 6.42 5.70 -9.70
CA GLY A 54 6.30 7.16 -9.70
C GLY A 54 5.50 7.68 -8.52
N LEU A 55 4.45 6.97 -8.08
CA LEU A 55 3.73 7.28 -6.84
C LEU A 55 4.68 7.23 -5.64
N ILE A 56 5.46 6.15 -5.49
CA ILE A 56 6.40 5.98 -4.38
C ILE A 56 7.46 7.09 -4.39
N ASP A 57 8.00 7.42 -5.57
CA ASP A 57 8.96 8.53 -5.71
C ASP A 57 8.36 9.86 -5.26
N ARG A 58 7.11 10.16 -5.63
CA ARG A 58 6.41 11.38 -5.19
C ARG A 58 6.11 11.40 -3.70
N ILE A 59 5.82 10.26 -3.09
CA ILE A 59 5.63 10.15 -1.64
C ILE A 59 6.91 10.59 -0.94
N PHE A 60 8.05 10.02 -1.33
CA PHE A 60 9.32 10.24 -0.64
C PHE A 60 10.12 11.44 -1.15
N SER A 61 9.65 12.14 -2.19
CA SER A 61 10.17 13.47 -2.55
C SER A 61 9.71 14.57 -1.59
N VAL A 62 8.64 14.34 -0.82
CA VAL A 62 8.08 15.33 0.11
C VAL A 62 7.98 14.86 1.56
N LEU A 63 8.19 13.57 1.83
CA LEU A 63 8.13 12.97 3.16
C LEU A 63 9.44 12.32 3.54
N ASP A 64 9.78 12.43 4.82
CA ASP A 64 10.90 11.72 5.42
C ASP A 64 10.53 10.24 5.66
N PRO A 65 11.24 9.27 5.02
CA PRO A 65 10.98 7.85 5.21
C PRO A 65 11.22 7.40 6.65
N ASP A 66 12.16 8.00 7.40
CA ASP A 66 12.43 7.64 8.80
C ASP A 66 11.24 7.96 9.73
N ARG A 67 10.24 8.70 9.23
CA ARG A 67 9.04 9.10 9.97
C ARG A 67 7.76 8.44 9.43
N VAL A 68 7.90 7.46 8.55
CA VAL A 68 6.82 6.57 8.12
C VAL A 68 6.85 5.29 8.95
N ALA A 69 5.76 5.01 9.65
CA ALA A 69 5.58 3.88 10.53
C ALA A 69 5.44 2.56 9.78
N TRP A 70 4.72 2.56 8.65
CA TRP A 70 4.59 1.41 7.78
C TRP A 70 3.88 1.77 6.49
N ILE A 71 4.02 0.89 5.51
CA ILE A 71 3.23 0.84 4.30
C ILE A 71 2.55 -0.52 4.26
N SER A 72 1.25 -0.52 4.03
CA SER A 72 0.51 -1.74 3.74
C SER A 72 0.22 -1.79 2.26
N THR A 73 0.23 -2.98 1.68
CA THR A 73 -0.17 -3.18 0.30
C THR A 73 -1.08 -4.38 0.15
N GLY A 74 -2.12 -4.24 -0.67
CA GLY A 74 -3.03 -5.32 -1.02
C GLY A 74 -3.46 -5.12 -2.46
N SER A 75 -3.62 -6.19 -3.22
CA SER A 75 -4.17 -6.06 -4.58
C SER A 75 -5.68 -5.87 -4.53
N PHE A 76 -6.24 -5.32 -5.62
CA PHE A 76 -7.68 -5.26 -5.80
C PHE A 76 -8.33 -6.63 -5.56
N ARG A 77 -9.41 -6.59 -4.78
CA ARG A 77 -10.19 -7.75 -4.39
C ARG A 77 -11.62 -7.32 -4.05
N TYR A 78 -12.57 -8.20 -4.31
CA TYR A 78 -13.97 -7.89 -4.02
C TYR A 78 -14.77 -9.13 -3.60
N ALA A 79 -15.84 -8.90 -2.84
CA ALA A 79 -16.78 -9.96 -2.46
C ALA A 79 -17.63 -10.40 -3.67
N PRO A 80 -18.12 -11.65 -3.71
CA PRO A 80 -19.07 -12.07 -4.73
C PRO A 80 -20.27 -11.11 -4.81
N GLY A 81 -20.77 -10.82 -6.02
CA GLY A 81 -21.87 -9.87 -6.23
C GLY A 81 -21.44 -8.42 -6.42
N LEU A 82 -20.21 -8.03 -6.03
CA LEU A 82 -19.78 -6.64 -6.16
C LEU A 82 -19.56 -6.25 -7.62
N LYS A 83 -19.06 -7.16 -8.45
CA LYS A 83 -18.83 -6.91 -9.88
C LYS A 83 -20.13 -6.51 -10.57
N GLU A 84 -21.19 -7.27 -10.33
CA GLU A 84 -22.52 -7.02 -10.89
C GLU A 84 -23.08 -5.68 -10.41
N ALA A 85 -22.89 -5.36 -9.13
CA ALA A 85 -23.32 -4.07 -8.57
C ALA A 85 -22.53 -2.88 -9.15
N ILE A 86 -21.22 -3.03 -9.36
CA ILE A 86 -20.38 -2.01 -9.99
C ILE A 86 -20.82 -1.81 -11.44
N GLN A 87 -20.93 -2.87 -12.23
CA GLN A 87 -21.33 -2.79 -13.64
C GLN A 87 -22.73 -2.21 -13.84
N ALA A 88 -23.66 -2.48 -12.92
CA ALA A 88 -25.00 -1.90 -12.96
C ALA A 88 -24.99 -0.37 -12.71
N ARG A 89 -24.04 0.13 -11.90
CA ARG A 89 -23.93 1.55 -11.53
C ARG A 89 -22.99 2.34 -12.44
N PHE A 90 -21.95 1.68 -12.94
CA PHE A 90 -20.87 2.24 -13.74
C PHE A 90 -20.70 1.36 -14.99
N PRO A 91 -21.45 1.64 -16.08
CA PRO A 91 -21.43 0.83 -17.29
C PRO A 91 -20.05 0.76 -17.95
N ASP A 92 -19.23 1.79 -17.78
CA ASP A 92 -17.86 1.89 -18.31
C ASP A 92 -16.80 1.37 -17.33
N ASP A 93 -17.19 0.50 -16.37
CA ASP A 93 -16.27 -0.05 -15.37
C ASP A 93 -15.05 -0.75 -16.00
N GLU A 94 -13.86 -0.24 -15.70
CA GLU A 94 -12.60 -0.86 -16.07
C GLU A 94 -12.00 -1.70 -14.93
N LEU A 95 -12.41 -1.45 -13.69
CA LEU A 95 -11.81 -2.01 -12.50
C LEU A 95 -12.02 -3.53 -12.40
N THR A 96 -13.16 -4.03 -12.86
CA THR A 96 -13.53 -5.47 -12.79
C THR A 96 -13.37 -6.21 -14.14
N ARG A 97 -12.71 -5.59 -15.13
CA ARG A 97 -12.49 -6.19 -16.46
C ARG A 97 -11.44 -7.28 -16.47
N ALA A 98 -10.44 -7.18 -15.60
CA ALA A 98 -9.40 -8.21 -15.49
C ALA A 98 -10.00 -9.56 -15.07
N GLU A 99 -9.41 -10.65 -15.57
CA GLU A 99 -9.76 -11.98 -15.11
C GLU A 99 -9.32 -12.16 -13.65
N MET A 100 -10.30 -12.50 -12.80
CA MET A 100 -10.12 -12.66 -11.38
C MET A 100 -10.67 -14.01 -10.93
N VAL A 101 -10.03 -14.58 -9.91
CA VAL A 101 -10.34 -15.91 -9.38
C VAL A 101 -10.70 -15.82 -7.91
N ALA A 102 -11.58 -16.73 -7.47
CA ALA A 102 -11.95 -16.83 -6.07
C ALA A 102 -10.75 -17.28 -5.22
N GLY A 103 -10.46 -16.49 -4.18
CA GLY A 103 -9.51 -16.84 -3.14
C GLY A 103 -10.14 -17.76 -2.07
N PRO A 104 -9.32 -18.29 -1.14
CA PRO A 104 -9.81 -19.11 -0.03
C PRO A 104 -10.79 -18.40 0.91
N ASP A 105 -10.79 -17.05 0.91
CA ASP A 105 -11.68 -16.20 1.68
C ASP A 105 -12.95 -15.79 0.92
N GLY A 106 -13.24 -16.46 -0.20
CA GLY A 106 -14.40 -16.22 -1.06
C GLY A 106 -14.31 -14.93 -1.90
N LYS A 107 -13.28 -14.10 -1.72
CA LYS A 107 -13.10 -12.87 -2.48
C LYS A 107 -12.47 -13.14 -3.85
N GLN A 108 -12.92 -12.44 -4.87
CA GLN A 108 -12.30 -12.41 -6.18
C GLN A 108 -10.99 -11.63 -6.12
N ARG A 109 -9.93 -12.13 -6.75
CA ARG A 109 -8.56 -11.58 -6.75
C ARG A 109 -7.91 -11.76 -8.11
N TYR A 110 -6.95 -10.93 -8.47
CA TYR A 110 -6.09 -11.20 -9.64
C TYR A 110 -5.40 -12.57 -9.52
N PHE A 111 -5.02 -13.15 -10.66
CA PHE A 111 -4.22 -14.37 -10.68
C PHE A 111 -2.96 -14.25 -9.82
N LYS A 112 -2.54 -15.36 -9.22
CA LYS A 112 -1.41 -15.40 -8.28
C LYS A 112 -0.13 -14.83 -8.89
N SER A 113 0.15 -15.12 -10.16
CA SER A 113 1.33 -14.64 -10.88
C SER A 113 1.36 -13.11 -10.95
N ILE A 114 0.24 -12.49 -11.33
CA ILE A 114 0.08 -11.04 -11.38
C ILE A 114 0.31 -10.43 -10.00
N ARG A 115 -0.38 -10.93 -8.98
CA ARG A 115 -0.23 -10.40 -7.61
C ARG A 115 1.20 -10.53 -7.07
N GLU A 116 1.84 -11.67 -7.31
CA GLU A 116 3.22 -11.89 -6.89
C GLU A 116 4.18 -10.90 -7.57
N GLN A 117 4.03 -10.66 -8.87
CA GLN A 117 4.81 -9.66 -9.60
C GLN A 117 4.61 -8.26 -9.03
N MET A 118 3.34 -7.86 -8.82
CA MET A 118 3.01 -6.55 -8.24
C MET A 118 3.64 -6.37 -6.86
N PHE A 119 3.45 -7.32 -5.95
CA PHE A 119 3.98 -7.21 -4.60
C PHE A 119 5.50 -7.22 -4.54
N ARG A 120 6.19 -8.02 -5.39
CA ARG A 120 7.66 -8.01 -5.47
C ARG A 120 8.18 -6.67 -5.95
N SER A 121 7.61 -6.14 -7.03
CA SER A 121 8.01 -4.85 -7.60
C SER A 121 7.82 -3.70 -6.59
N ILE A 122 6.68 -3.66 -5.89
CA ILE A 122 6.45 -2.67 -4.82
C ILE A 122 7.44 -2.85 -3.67
N LYS A 123 7.72 -4.09 -3.26
CA LYS A 123 8.71 -4.38 -2.21
C LYS A 123 10.09 -3.84 -2.60
N GLU A 124 10.58 -4.20 -3.78
CA GLU A 124 11.88 -3.77 -4.30
C GLU A 124 11.97 -2.24 -4.38
N LYS A 125 10.90 -1.58 -4.84
CA LYS A 125 10.84 -0.12 -4.90
C LYS A 125 10.88 0.52 -3.51
N ILE A 126 10.13 0.01 -2.54
CA ILE A 126 10.17 0.51 -1.15
C ILE A 126 11.55 0.29 -0.52
N GLU A 127 12.17 -0.87 -0.71
CA GLU A 127 13.50 -1.17 -0.19
C GLU A 127 14.59 -0.26 -0.81
N SER A 128 14.39 0.17 -2.06
CA SER A 128 15.29 1.13 -2.72
C SER A 128 15.22 2.54 -2.11
N VAL A 129 14.10 2.90 -1.47
CA VAL A 129 13.93 4.18 -0.76
C VAL A 129 14.60 4.09 0.61
N ASP A 130 14.20 3.10 1.40
CA ASP A 130 14.80 2.80 2.70
C ASP A 130 14.55 1.33 3.04
N PRO A 131 15.60 0.49 3.16
CA PRO A 131 15.46 -0.92 3.48
C PRO A 131 14.90 -1.16 4.89
N ALA A 132 14.88 -0.16 5.76
CA ALA A 132 14.26 -0.24 7.08
C ALA A 132 12.77 0.13 7.08
N LEU A 133 12.18 0.57 5.97
CA LEU A 133 10.75 0.83 5.87
C LEU A 133 9.95 -0.47 6.01
N PHE A 134 9.02 -0.48 6.94
CA PHE A 134 8.19 -1.65 7.15
C PHE A 134 7.06 -1.73 6.13
N LEU A 135 7.13 -2.73 5.25
CA LEU A 135 6.09 -3.10 4.28
C LEU A 135 5.42 -4.41 4.69
N TYR A 136 4.08 -4.48 4.61
CA TYR A 136 3.35 -5.73 4.81
C TYR A 136 2.23 -5.95 3.79
N LEU A 137 1.86 -7.23 3.56
CA LEU A 137 0.73 -7.58 2.69
C LEU A 137 -0.59 -7.66 3.46
N CYS A 138 -1.60 -6.92 3.00
CA CYS A 138 -2.94 -6.88 3.55
C CYS A 138 -3.83 -7.99 2.96
N MET A 139 -4.51 -8.74 3.82
CA MET A 139 -5.47 -9.80 3.44
C MET A 139 -4.91 -10.80 2.41
N GLU A 140 -3.62 -11.16 2.54
CA GLU A 140 -2.95 -12.09 1.63
C GLU A 140 -2.61 -13.44 2.27
N THR A 141 -2.42 -14.43 1.41
CA THR A 141 -2.15 -15.80 1.84
C THR A 141 -0.74 -15.96 2.41
N ARG A 142 -0.54 -16.91 3.32
CA ARG A 142 0.78 -17.31 3.83
C ARG A 142 1.76 -17.63 2.70
N ARG A 143 1.29 -18.28 1.63
CA ARG A 143 2.09 -18.60 0.45
C ARG A 143 2.54 -17.36 -0.30
N MET A 144 1.73 -16.30 -0.34
CA MET A 144 2.13 -15.03 -0.96
C MET A 144 3.20 -14.31 -0.14
N TRP A 145 3.04 -14.30 1.20
CA TRP A 145 4.03 -13.79 2.13
C TRP A 145 5.40 -14.47 1.94
N ASP A 146 5.44 -15.81 1.95
CA ASP A 146 6.66 -16.59 1.71
C ASP A 146 7.31 -16.25 0.37
N ARG A 147 6.52 -16.13 -0.69
CA ARG A 147 7.03 -15.78 -2.01
C ARG A 147 7.65 -14.38 -2.02
N VAL A 148 6.95 -13.38 -1.51
CA VAL A 148 7.36 -11.97 -1.61
C VAL A 148 8.50 -11.62 -0.65
N PHE A 149 8.43 -12.12 0.59
CA PHE A 149 9.38 -11.74 1.64
C PHE A 149 10.36 -12.84 2.06
N GLY A 150 10.14 -14.09 1.66
CA GLY A 150 10.94 -15.23 2.14
C GLY A 150 10.64 -15.63 3.58
N PHE A 151 9.61 -15.05 4.19
CA PHE A 151 9.12 -15.43 5.52
C PHE A 151 7.61 -15.28 5.62
N VAL A 152 7.02 -15.92 6.64
CA VAL A 152 5.59 -15.81 6.94
C VAL A 152 5.43 -15.43 8.41
N PRO A 153 4.67 -14.37 8.74
CA PRO A 153 4.32 -14.10 10.13
C PRO A 153 3.60 -15.31 10.71
N SER A 154 4.18 -15.94 11.74
CA SER A 154 3.66 -17.18 12.32
C SER A 154 2.34 -17.02 13.09
N SER A 155 1.93 -15.77 13.36
CA SER A 155 0.65 -15.38 13.96
C SER A 155 0.47 -13.85 13.89
N GLY A 156 -0.72 -13.34 14.24
CA GLY A 156 -0.93 -11.89 14.42
C GLY A 156 0.09 -11.26 15.38
N LYS A 157 0.42 -11.95 16.49
CA LYS A 157 1.44 -11.50 17.45
C LYS A 157 2.83 -11.32 16.83
N ASN A 158 3.18 -12.09 15.79
CA ASN A 158 4.47 -11.93 15.12
C ASN A 158 4.46 -10.77 14.13
N LEU A 159 3.31 -10.42 13.57
CA LEU A 159 3.16 -9.18 12.81
C LEU A 159 3.25 -7.96 13.74
N ASP A 160 2.65 -8.03 14.93
CA ASP A 160 2.76 -6.99 15.98
C ASP A 160 4.23 -6.71 16.34
N ALA A 161 5.06 -7.76 16.45
CA ALA A 161 6.49 -7.61 16.72
C ALA A 161 7.24 -6.83 15.62
N LEU A 162 6.85 -6.98 14.34
CA LEU A 162 7.44 -6.21 13.23
C LEU A 162 7.03 -4.74 13.29
N PHE A 163 5.78 -4.44 13.65
CA PHE A 163 5.33 -3.07 13.92
C PHE A 163 6.13 -2.45 15.07
N ASP A 164 6.34 -3.19 16.16
CA ASP A 164 7.12 -2.73 17.30
C ASP A 164 8.59 -2.50 16.95
N GLN A 165 9.20 -3.38 16.15
CA GLN A 165 10.57 -3.19 15.67
C GLN A 165 10.71 -1.88 14.90
N ARG A 166 9.77 -1.59 13.99
CA ARG A 166 9.77 -0.33 13.24
C ARG A 166 9.51 0.87 14.16
N ARG A 167 8.62 0.74 15.15
CA ARG A 167 8.38 1.78 16.15
C ARG A 167 9.66 2.14 16.91
N LEU A 168 10.39 1.14 17.39
CA LEU A 168 11.67 1.30 18.10
C LEU A 168 12.74 1.93 17.20
N HIS A 169 12.83 1.49 15.93
CA HIS A 169 13.74 2.08 14.94
C HIS A 169 13.50 3.59 14.78
N MET A 170 12.25 4.02 14.63
CA MET A 170 11.91 5.44 14.50
C MET A 170 12.17 6.23 15.79
N GLU A 171 12.00 5.61 16.97
CA GLU A 171 12.28 6.25 18.26
C GLU A 171 13.77 6.51 18.48
N ALA A 172 14.63 5.57 18.06
CA ALA A 172 16.09 5.71 18.14
C ALA A 172 16.64 6.84 17.25
N ARG A 173 15.90 7.22 16.20
CA ARG A 173 16.28 8.27 15.24
C ARG A 173 15.71 9.65 15.56
N ARG A 174 14.92 9.79 16.64
CA ARG A 174 14.43 11.10 17.07
C ARG A 174 15.62 11.96 17.53
N PRO A 175 15.79 13.18 17.01
CA PRO A 175 16.77 14.11 17.54
C PRO A 175 16.51 14.32 19.04
N THR A 176 17.51 14.08 19.88
CA THR A 176 17.49 14.48 21.29
C THR A 176 17.51 16.00 21.38
N GLY A 177 16.34 16.65 21.35
CA GLY A 177 16.29 18.10 21.51
C GLY A 177 14.93 18.77 21.31
N ARG A 178 14.17 18.93 22.40
CA ARG A 178 13.96 20.26 23.02
C ARG A 178 13.53 20.13 24.48
N PRO A 179 13.94 21.07 25.36
CA PRO A 179 13.51 21.10 26.76
C PRO A 179 12.00 21.33 26.82
N GLN A 180 11.35 20.74 27.83
CA GLN A 180 10.03 21.17 28.26
C GLN A 180 10.18 22.64 28.71
N SER A 181 9.52 23.55 27.99
CA SER A 181 9.21 24.91 28.47
C SER A 181 7.85 24.90 29.12
#